data_AF-A0ABD0VTR7-F1
#
_entry.id   AF-A0ABD0VTR7-F1
#
_cell.length_a   1.000
_cell.length_b   1.000
_cell.length_c   1.000
_cell.angle_alpha   90.00
_cell.angle_beta   90.00
_cell.angle_gamma   90.00
#
_symmetry.space_group_name_H-M   'P 1'
#
loop_
_entity.id
_entity.type
_entity.pdbx_description
1 polymer ?
#
loop_
_entity_poly.entity_id
_entity_poly.type
_entity_poly.pdbx_seq_one_letter_code
_entity_poly.pdbx_strand_id
1 'polypeptide(L)'
;MTIKRLKQKPQEGIKGRAKGVLQRPKKMSPKELYNVLNAVVPLYFSMLLAYSSIKHFKLFTADQCSGINRFVAIFAIPLLSFNFISRINPFHMHFLFIAADSLSKLLVLLLLLFWSHLFKNGSLDWSITLFSIATLPNTLVMGIPLLKSMYGDEQEDLMIQLVVMQSIIWYTVLLFLFEFRSARNSLMEKTSSNSVKEERGISEEELVHVVVANSLAENEIQRSQSMTKVAPELEEEEEEDNEEKLPGIEELSKQQGVCESSVQVFSREDEIREEHEKAQIGRLSVLLILRLVCYKLIRNLNFYASVLGISWALISSRWNVKKPLMMENSITILSNAGLGMAMFSLGLFMAMQPSIIACGKKLAAYGMIIRFIAGPALMALSSVLLGIRGTTLKVSIVQAALPQGIVPFVFAKEYDLHPEMLSTAVIFGMIVSLPVTILYYMALGS
;
A
#
# COMPACT_ATOMS: atom_id res chain seq x y z
N MET A 1 57.83 25.33 46.15
CA MET A 1 57.13 24.01 46.17
C MET A 1 57.16 23.38 44.78
N THR A 2 57.06 22.06 44.70
CA THR A 2 57.50 21.21 43.58
C THR A 2 56.75 21.39 42.25
N ILE A 3 57.49 21.57 41.16
CA ILE A 3 56.99 21.46 39.78
C ILE A 3 56.79 19.97 39.42
N LYS A 4 55.54 19.53 39.17
CA LYS A 4 55.27 18.19 38.62
C LYS A 4 55.22 18.24 37.08
N ARG A 5 56.28 17.73 36.43
CA ARG A 5 56.27 17.39 35.00
C ARG A 5 55.37 16.17 34.77
N LEU A 6 54.28 16.32 34.01
CA LEU A 6 53.58 15.19 33.41
C LEU A 6 54.24 14.86 32.06
N LYS A 7 54.72 13.62 31.92
CA LYS A 7 55.39 13.14 30.71
C LYS A 7 54.38 13.00 29.56
N GLN A 8 54.64 13.67 28.44
CA GLN A 8 54.16 13.19 27.14
C GLN A 8 54.82 11.83 26.84
N LYS A 9 54.05 10.91 26.23
CA LYS A 9 54.56 9.77 25.47
C LYS A 9 53.97 9.85 24.05
N PRO A 10 54.72 9.43 23.02
CA PRO A 10 54.37 9.73 21.63
C PRO A 10 53.24 8.85 21.09
N GLN A 11 52.64 9.31 19.99
CA GLN A 11 51.78 8.50 19.13
C GLN A 11 52.63 7.42 18.43
N GLU A 12 52.18 6.17 18.44
CA GLU A 12 52.58 5.16 17.45
C GLU A 12 51.38 4.82 16.58
N GLY A 13 51.62 4.75 15.27
CA GLY A 13 50.57 4.73 14.26
C GLY A 13 49.98 3.37 13.96
N ILE A 14 48.68 3.37 13.72
CA ILE A 14 47.96 2.63 12.66
C ILE A 14 48.77 1.53 11.95
N LYS A 15 48.47 0.26 12.26
CA LYS A 15 48.36 -0.81 11.25
C LYS A 15 47.39 -1.87 11.74
N GLY A 16 46.38 -2.16 10.93
CA GLY A 16 45.16 -2.79 11.41
C GLY A 16 45.13 -4.32 11.34
N ARG A 17 44.13 -4.89 11.99
CA ARG A 17 43.41 -6.04 11.43
C ARG A 17 41.97 -5.98 11.89
N ALA A 18 41.06 -5.62 10.97
CA ALA A 18 39.63 -5.71 11.18
C ALA A 18 39.23 -7.20 11.29
N LYS A 19 39.39 -7.78 12.49
CA LYS A 19 38.72 -9.04 12.82
C LYS A 19 37.25 -8.71 13.02
N GLY A 20 36.45 -8.95 11.97
CA GLY A 20 35.00 -8.98 12.09
C GLY A 20 34.61 -10.06 13.10
N VAL A 21 34.41 -9.66 14.35
CA VAL A 21 33.80 -10.52 15.36
C VAL A 21 32.35 -10.66 14.92
N LEU A 22 32.00 -11.82 14.35
CA LEU A 22 30.60 -12.26 14.36
C LEU A 22 30.19 -12.35 15.83
N GLN A 23 29.56 -11.29 16.33
CA GLN A 23 28.84 -11.36 17.59
C GLN A 23 27.81 -12.47 17.45
N ARG A 24 27.94 -13.52 18.27
CA ARG A 24 26.96 -14.60 18.30
C ARG A 24 25.58 -13.97 18.55
N PRO A 25 24.51 -14.41 17.86
CA PRO A 25 23.18 -13.87 18.08
C PRO A 25 22.83 -14.01 19.56
N LYS A 26 22.71 -12.87 20.25
CA LYS A 26 22.29 -12.83 21.65
C LYS A 26 20.86 -13.35 21.68
N LYS A 27 20.63 -14.48 22.35
CA LYS A 27 19.27 -14.99 22.57
C LYS A 27 18.47 -13.92 23.31
N MET A 28 17.27 -13.62 22.81
CA MET A 28 16.32 -12.73 23.47
C MET A 28 16.12 -13.24 24.91
N SER A 29 16.32 -12.37 25.88
CA SER A 29 16.12 -12.69 27.30
C SER A 29 14.62 -12.91 27.58
N PRO A 30 14.27 -13.72 28.59
CA PRO A 30 12.87 -13.89 28.98
C PRO A 30 12.16 -12.58 29.34
N LYS A 31 12.92 -11.58 29.83
CA LYS A 31 12.40 -10.23 30.14
C LYS A 31 12.10 -9.42 28.87
N GLU A 32 12.99 -9.43 27.88
CA GLU A 32 12.74 -8.80 26.57
C GLU A 32 11.52 -9.45 25.90
N LEU A 33 11.42 -10.79 25.90
CA LEU A 33 10.25 -11.52 25.36
C LEU A 33 8.94 -11.15 26.09
N TYR A 34 8.97 -11.10 27.42
CA TYR A 34 7.80 -10.71 28.22
C TYR A 34 7.34 -9.28 27.91
N ASN A 35 8.26 -8.33 27.74
CA ASN A 35 7.92 -6.96 27.34
C ASN A 35 7.26 -6.90 25.95
N VAL A 36 7.77 -7.67 24.98
CA VAL A 36 7.17 -7.78 23.64
C VAL A 36 5.77 -8.38 23.71
N LEU A 37 5.59 -9.46 24.48
CA LEU A 37 4.28 -10.07 24.67
C LEU A 37 3.29 -9.12 25.36
N ASN A 38 3.72 -8.34 26.36
CA ASN A 38 2.85 -7.34 27.01
C ASN A 38 2.36 -6.26 26.05
N ALA A 39 3.18 -5.85 25.08
CA ALA A 39 2.78 -4.85 24.07
C ALA A 39 1.82 -5.43 23.02
N VAL A 40 1.95 -6.71 22.68
CA VAL A 40 1.26 -7.35 21.55
C VAL A 40 0.02 -8.15 21.94
N VAL A 41 0.05 -8.87 23.08
CA VAL A 41 -1.07 -9.71 23.53
C VAL A 41 -2.39 -8.93 23.65
N PRO A 42 -2.45 -7.69 24.18
CA PRO A 42 -3.69 -6.91 24.20
C PRO A 42 -4.28 -6.64 22.79
N LEU A 43 -3.41 -6.45 21.79
CA LEU A 43 -3.82 -6.23 20.39
C LEU A 43 -4.49 -7.48 19.83
N TYR A 44 -3.83 -8.63 19.97
CA TYR A 44 -4.34 -9.91 19.48
C TYR A 44 -5.56 -10.38 20.29
N PHE A 45 -5.64 -10.07 21.58
CA PHE A 45 -6.83 -10.33 22.40
C PHE A 45 -8.06 -9.59 21.85
N SER A 46 -7.93 -8.29 21.56
CA SER A 46 -9.01 -7.50 20.94
C SER A 46 -9.46 -8.06 19.58
N MET A 47 -8.50 -8.47 18.76
CA MET A 47 -8.74 -9.08 17.45
C MET A 47 -9.44 -10.45 17.54
N LEU A 48 -8.99 -11.33 18.44
CA LEU A 48 -9.58 -12.66 18.67
C LEU A 48 -10.97 -12.57 19.31
N LEU A 49 -11.20 -11.58 20.18
CA LEU A 49 -12.50 -11.27 20.75
C LEU A 49 -13.48 -10.88 19.64
N ALA A 50 -13.11 -9.93 18.78
CA ALA A 50 -13.92 -9.53 17.62
C ALA A 50 -14.23 -10.71 16.67
N TYR A 51 -13.22 -11.52 16.37
CA TYR A 51 -13.40 -12.71 15.53
C TYR A 51 -14.41 -13.70 16.12
N SER A 52 -14.29 -13.96 17.43
CA SER A 52 -15.16 -14.88 18.16
C SER A 52 -16.58 -14.35 18.31
N SER A 53 -16.75 -13.04 18.51
CA SER A 53 -18.05 -12.35 18.57
C SER A 53 -18.90 -12.63 17.33
N ILE A 54 -18.29 -12.79 16.16
CA ILE A 54 -18.99 -13.13 14.91
C ILE A 54 -19.11 -14.65 14.73
N LYS A 55 -17.99 -15.39 14.72
CA LYS A 55 -18.00 -16.82 14.36
C LYS A 55 -18.69 -17.72 15.39
N HIS A 56 -18.56 -17.43 16.68
CA HIS A 56 -19.12 -18.25 17.76
C HIS A 56 -20.42 -17.68 18.32
N PHE A 57 -20.45 -16.36 18.59
CA PHE A 57 -21.56 -15.73 19.31
C PHE A 57 -22.57 -15.00 18.41
N LYS A 58 -22.26 -14.77 17.13
CA LYS A 58 -23.10 -14.04 16.15
C LYS A 58 -23.66 -12.69 16.65
N LEU A 59 -22.86 -11.97 17.46
CA LEU A 59 -23.28 -10.74 18.16
C LEU A 59 -23.55 -9.55 17.24
N PHE A 60 -22.96 -9.52 16.05
CA PHE A 60 -23.15 -8.44 15.08
C PHE A 60 -23.52 -8.96 13.70
N THR A 61 -24.37 -8.22 12.99
CA THR A 61 -24.67 -8.46 11.57
C THR A 61 -23.53 -7.98 10.67
N ALA A 62 -23.55 -8.40 9.39
CA ALA A 62 -22.57 -7.94 8.40
C ALA A 62 -22.57 -6.41 8.23
N ASP A 63 -23.76 -5.79 8.26
CA ASP A 63 -23.93 -4.34 8.13
C ASP A 63 -23.40 -3.59 9.35
N GLN A 64 -23.63 -4.11 10.56
CA GLN A 64 -23.05 -3.56 11.79
C GLN A 64 -21.52 -3.66 11.77
N CYS A 65 -20.95 -4.77 11.29
CA CYS A 65 -19.50 -4.90 11.11
C CYS A 65 -18.95 -3.91 10.08
N SER A 66 -19.67 -3.71 8.97
CA SER A 66 -19.34 -2.69 7.96
C SER A 66 -19.36 -1.28 8.56
N GLY A 67 -20.38 -0.95 9.36
CA GLY A 67 -20.50 0.31 10.10
C GLY A 67 -19.35 0.54 11.09
N ILE A 68 -18.97 -0.46 11.87
CA ILE A 68 -17.83 -0.40 12.80
C ILE A 68 -16.52 -0.18 12.03
N ASN A 69 -16.28 -0.96 10.97
CA ASN A 69 -15.08 -0.84 10.15
C ASN A 69 -14.98 0.53 9.48
N ARG A 70 -16.11 1.08 9.01
CA ARG A 70 -16.21 2.42 8.45
C ARG A 70 -15.96 3.51 9.48
N PHE A 71 -16.52 3.41 10.69
CA PHE A 71 -16.22 4.33 11.80
C PHE A 71 -14.73 4.31 12.15
N VAL A 72 -14.12 3.13 12.19
CA VAL A 72 -12.70 2.97 12.50
C VAL A 72 -11.81 3.58 11.41
N ALA A 73 -12.11 3.34 10.14
CA ALA A 73 -11.37 3.91 9.02
C ALA A 73 -11.50 5.43 8.90
N ILE A 74 -12.68 5.99 9.20
CA ILE A 74 -12.97 7.42 9.05
C ILE A 74 -12.55 8.24 10.27
N PHE A 75 -12.77 7.76 11.50
CA PHE A 75 -12.51 8.54 12.72
C PHE A 75 -11.35 8.01 13.54
N ALA A 76 -11.36 6.71 13.88
CA ALA A 76 -10.41 6.16 14.85
C ALA A 76 -8.96 6.17 14.35
N ILE A 77 -8.72 5.65 13.14
CA ILE A 77 -7.38 5.58 12.55
C ILE A 77 -6.83 6.99 12.26
N PRO A 78 -7.57 7.93 11.64
CA PRO A 78 -7.06 9.29 11.42
C PRO A 78 -6.75 10.04 12.72
N LEU A 79 -7.56 9.90 13.78
CA LEU A 79 -7.24 10.54 15.07
C LEU A 79 -6.05 9.87 15.78
N LEU A 80 -5.88 8.56 15.64
CA LEU A 80 -4.70 7.82 16.09
C LEU A 80 -3.43 8.30 15.37
N SER A 81 -3.49 8.40 14.03
CA SER A 81 -2.42 9.00 13.20
C SER A 81 -2.10 10.42 13.66
N PHE A 82 -3.09 11.30 13.79
CA PHE A 82 -2.87 12.68 14.24
C PHE A 82 -2.21 12.72 15.62
N ASN A 83 -2.68 11.92 16.58
CA ASN A 83 -2.14 11.88 17.94
C ASN A 83 -0.64 11.56 17.93
N PHE A 84 -0.24 10.46 17.27
CA PHE A 84 1.16 10.08 17.15
C PHE A 84 1.98 11.12 16.38
N ILE A 85 1.54 11.52 15.18
CA ILE A 85 2.28 12.44 14.31
C ILE A 85 2.51 13.79 14.99
N SER A 86 1.52 14.27 15.75
CA SER A 86 1.60 15.55 16.49
C SER A 86 2.62 15.57 17.65
N ARG A 87 3.27 14.44 17.97
CA ARG A 87 4.28 14.29 19.04
C ARG A 87 5.72 14.32 18.53
N ILE A 88 5.97 14.04 17.24
CA ILE A 88 7.32 14.04 16.67
C ILE A 88 7.88 15.47 16.62
N ASN A 89 9.20 15.62 16.69
CA ASN A 89 9.89 16.84 16.26
C ASN A 89 10.35 16.74 14.79
N PRO A 90 9.71 17.44 13.82
CA PRO A 90 10.06 17.30 12.40
C PRO A 90 11.46 17.83 12.03
N PHE A 91 12.09 18.64 12.88
CA PHE A 91 13.44 19.15 12.66
C PHE A 91 14.53 18.10 12.98
N HIS A 92 14.18 17.05 13.73
CA HIS A 92 15.09 15.95 14.11
C HIS A 92 14.63 14.61 13.52
N MET A 93 14.17 14.60 12.26
CA MET A 93 13.86 13.35 11.56
C MET A 93 15.12 12.62 11.10
N HIS A 94 15.08 11.29 11.16
CA HIS A 94 16.16 10.43 10.65
C HIS A 94 16.03 10.25 9.14
N PHE A 95 16.43 11.28 8.38
CA PHE A 95 16.35 11.30 6.91
C PHE A 95 16.95 10.07 6.24
N LEU A 96 18.04 9.50 6.78
CA LEU A 96 18.66 8.29 6.24
C LEU A 96 17.73 7.06 6.32
N PHE A 97 16.99 6.93 7.43
CA PHE A 97 16.02 5.85 7.65
C PHE A 97 14.80 6.00 6.72
N ILE A 98 14.26 7.22 6.62
CA ILE A 98 13.19 7.58 5.69
C ILE A 98 13.61 7.31 4.23
N ALA A 99 14.86 7.66 3.89
CA ALA A 99 15.41 7.44 2.55
C ALA A 99 15.60 5.94 2.24
N ALA A 100 15.98 5.10 3.21
CA ALA A 100 16.09 3.66 2.99
C ALA A 100 14.73 2.98 2.79
N ASP A 101 13.73 3.33 3.60
CA ASP A 101 12.36 2.87 3.40
C ASP A 101 11.85 3.30 2.01
N SER A 102 12.04 4.57 1.65
CA SER A 102 11.63 5.12 0.36
C SER A 102 12.35 4.47 -0.81
N LEU A 103 13.67 4.26 -0.71
CA LEU A 103 14.48 3.58 -1.72
C LEU A 103 14.03 2.12 -1.90
N SER A 104 13.71 1.41 -0.82
CA SER A 104 13.21 0.03 -0.91
C SER A 104 11.89 -0.05 -1.69
N LYS A 105 11.00 0.92 -1.47
CA LYS A 105 9.71 1.01 -2.18
C LYS A 105 9.88 1.40 -3.63
N LEU A 106 10.78 2.34 -3.95
CA LEU A 106 11.13 2.68 -5.32
C LEU A 106 11.74 1.48 -6.05
N LEU A 107 12.66 0.73 -5.42
CA LEU A 107 13.25 -0.47 -6.02
C LEU A 107 12.21 -1.55 -6.29
N VAL A 108 11.30 -1.83 -5.34
CA VAL A 108 10.18 -2.77 -5.56
C VAL A 108 9.32 -2.31 -6.75
N LEU A 109 8.93 -1.03 -6.77
CA LEU A 109 8.06 -0.49 -7.82
C LEU A 109 8.75 -0.56 -9.21
N LEU A 110 10.01 -0.14 -9.31
CA LEU A 110 10.77 -0.18 -10.56
C LEU A 110 10.98 -1.62 -11.05
N LEU A 111 11.32 -2.57 -10.17
CA LEU A 111 11.48 -3.98 -10.53
C LEU A 111 10.17 -4.59 -11.04
N LEU A 112 9.03 -4.26 -10.41
CA LEU A 112 7.71 -4.76 -10.82
C LEU A 112 7.22 -4.11 -12.13
N LEU A 113 7.43 -2.80 -12.32
CA LEU A 113 7.11 -2.13 -13.58
C LEU A 113 7.98 -2.64 -14.74
N PHE A 114 9.28 -2.84 -14.51
CA PHE A 114 10.20 -3.44 -15.47
C PHE A 114 9.79 -4.87 -15.83
N TRP A 115 9.40 -5.68 -14.82
CA TRP A 115 8.85 -7.01 -15.04
C TRP A 115 7.54 -6.95 -15.85
N SER A 116 6.63 -6.03 -15.53
CA SER A 116 5.37 -5.85 -16.27
C SER A 116 5.56 -5.39 -17.72
N HIS A 117 6.66 -4.71 -18.05
CA HIS A 117 6.87 -4.13 -19.38
C HIS A 117 7.68 -5.07 -20.30
N LEU A 118 8.65 -5.83 -19.76
CA LEU A 118 9.56 -6.63 -20.58
C LEU A 118 9.18 -8.12 -20.69
N PHE A 119 8.43 -8.67 -19.73
CA PHE A 119 8.10 -10.09 -19.73
C PHE A 119 6.67 -10.31 -20.19
N LYS A 120 6.46 -11.27 -21.11
CA LYS A 120 5.13 -11.62 -21.63
C LYS A 120 4.12 -12.09 -20.56
N ASN A 121 4.62 -12.52 -19.40
CA ASN A 121 3.82 -12.95 -18.25
C ASN A 121 3.68 -11.84 -17.19
N GLY A 122 4.26 -10.66 -17.43
CA GLY A 122 4.17 -9.50 -16.55
C GLY A 122 2.80 -8.83 -16.66
N SER A 123 2.25 -8.38 -15.53
CA SER A 123 0.96 -7.70 -15.49
C SER A 123 1.00 -6.55 -14.50
N LEU A 124 0.40 -5.41 -14.90
CA LEU A 124 0.28 -4.22 -14.06
C LEU A 124 -0.58 -4.51 -12.83
N ASP A 125 -1.65 -5.28 -13.01
CA ASP A 125 -2.56 -5.73 -11.94
C ASP A 125 -1.78 -6.49 -10.86
N TRP A 126 -0.99 -7.48 -11.26
CA TRP A 126 -0.09 -8.20 -10.35
C TRP A 126 0.99 -7.29 -9.77
N SER A 127 1.52 -6.34 -10.54
CA SER A 127 2.53 -5.39 -10.04
C SER A 127 1.99 -4.52 -8.90
N ILE A 128 0.74 -4.03 -9.00
CA ILE A 128 0.09 -3.27 -7.91
C ILE A 128 -0.11 -4.15 -6.68
N THR A 129 -0.61 -5.38 -6.84
CA THR A 129 -0.87 -6.25 -5.68
C THR A 129 0.42 -6.73 -5.02
N LEU A 130 1.47 -7.05 -5.81
CA LEU A 130 2.78 -7.43 -5.29
C LEU A 130 3.50 -6.25 -4.61
N PHE A 131 3.43 -5.05 -5.18
CA PHE A 131 3.91 -3.82 -4.52
C PHE A 131 3.20 -3.62 -3.18
N SER A 132 1.88 -3.76 -3.16
CA SER A 132 1.05 -3.61 -1.95
C SER A 132 1.45 -4.59 -0.84
N ILE A 133 1.67 -5.86 -1.18
CA ILE A 133 2.09 -6.91 -0.23
C ILE A 133 3.53 -6.70 0.24
N ALA A 134 4.46 -6.36 -0.67
CA ALA A 134 5.86 -6.22 -0.30
C ALA A 134 6.12 -5.00 0.62
N THR A 135 5.38 -3.90 0.44
CA THR A 135 5.82 -2.58 0.92
C THR A 135 4.94 -1.91 1.97
N LEU A 136 3.71 -2.37 2.24
CA LEU A 136 2.71 -1.60 3.01
C LEU A 136 2.28 -2.28 4.33
N PRO A 137 3.17 -2.36 5.34
CA PRO A 137 2.89 -2.98 6.62
C PRO A 137 1.89 -2.21 7.50
N ASN A 138 1.37 -2.91 8.52
CA ASN A 138 0.65 -2.34 9.66
C ASN A 138 1.61 -1.65 10.65
N THR A 139 2.28 -0.58 10.20
CA THR A 139 3.24 0.19 11.01
C THR A 139 2.57 0.93 12.18
N LEU A 140 1.38 1.47 11.95
CA LEU A 140 0.68 2.32 12.94
C LEU A 140 0.15 1.52 14.15
N VAL A 141 -0.59 0.44 13.91
CA VAL A 141 -1.33 -0.25 14.98
C VAL A 141 -0.46 -1.32 15.66
N MET A 142 0.36 -2.06 14.89
CA MET A 142 1.27 -3.06 15.44
C MET A 142 2.72 -2.58 15.50
N GLY A 143 3.22 -1.94 14.44
CA GLY A 143 4.64 -1.57 14.35
C GLY A 143 5.12 -0.71 15.51
N ILE A 144 4.41 0.39 15.83
CA ILE A 144 4.79 1.29 16.93
C ILE A 144 4.91 0.55 18.28
N PRO A 145 3.87 -0.13 18.82
CA PRO A 145 4.02 -0.88 20.08
C PRO A 145 5.10 -1.96 20.04
N LEU A 146 5.21 -2.69 18.92
CA LEU A 146 6.13 -3.80 18.77
C LEU A 146 7.59 -3.34 18.76
N LEU A 147 7.97 -2.44 17.84
CA LEU A 147 9.36 -1.94 17.76
C LEU A 147 9.76 -1.18 19.04
N LYS A 148 8.85 -0.42 19.65
CA LYS A 148 9.07 0.22 20.96
C LYS A 148 9.43 -0.80 22.04
N SER A 149 8.68 -1.90 22.14
CA SER A 149 8.95 -2.96 23.13
C SER A 149 10.25 -3.75 22.89
N MET A 150 10.71 -3.83 21.63
CA MET A 150 11.87 -4.62 21.21
C MET A 150 13.20 -3.84 21.29
N TYR A 151 13.15 -2.53 21.03
CA TYR A 151 14.32 -1.69 20.81
C TYR A 151 14.32 -0.36 21.61
N GLY A 152 13.25 -0.07 22.36
CA GLY A 152 13.14 1.11 23.22
C GLY A 152 12.40 2.30 22.59
N ASP A 153 12.16 3.31 23.41
CA ASP A 153 11.29 4.46 23.09
C ASP A 153 11.75 5.27 21.87
N GLU A 154 13.07 5.39 21.64
CA GLU A 154 13.63 6.10 20.47
C GLU A 154 13.15 5.54 19.12
N GLN A 155 12.71 4.28 19.06
CA GLN A 155 12.22 3.67 17.82
C GLN A 155 10.75 3.96 17.54
N GLU A 156 9.99 4.48 18.52
CA GLU A 156 8.61 4.97 18.29
C GLU A 156 8.63 6.12 17.26
N ASP A 157 9.50 7.11 17.46
CA ASP A 157 9.63 8.26 16.55
C ASP A 157 9.99 7.85 15.11
N LEU A 158 10.86 6.85 14.94
CA LEU A 158 11.17 6.30 13.62
C LEU A 158 9.95 5.67 12.94
N MET A 159 9.14 4.92 13.69
CA MET A 159 7.93 4.30 13.15
C MET A 159 6.88 5.35 12.76
N ILE A 160 6.69 6.39 13.59
CA ILE A 160 5.73 7.46 13.28
C ILE A 160 6.20 8.28 12.05
N GLN A 161 7.52 8.52 11.90
CA GLN A 161 8.08 9.14 10.69
C GLN A 161 7.76 8.32 9.43
N LEU A 162 7.77 6.99 9.49
CA LEU A 162 7.31 6.16 8.37
C LEU A 162 5.79 6.21 8.18
N VAL A 163 4.98 6.28 9.23
CA VAL A 163 3.52 6.44 9.10
C VAL A 163 3.15 7.74 8.36
N VAL A 164 3.89 8.83 8.61
CA VAL A 164 3.78 10.09 7.85
C VAL A 164 4.03 9.85 6.35
N MET A 165 5.20 9.32 6.01
CA MET A 165 5.63 9.14 4.63
C MET A 165 4.74 8.13 3.88
N GLN A 166 4.31 7.08 4.58
CA GLN A 166 3.33 6.10 4.12
C GLN A 166 2.00 6.76 3.75
N SER A 167 1.50 7.66 4.60
CA SER A 167 0.18 8.28 4.45
C SER A 167 0.14 9.39 3.39
N ILE A 168 1.24 10.15 3.24
CA ILE A 168 1.31 11.27 2.28
C ILE A 168 1.80 10.82 0.91
N ILE A 169 2.79 9.93 0.84
CA ILE A 169 3.42 9.53 -0.42
C ILE A 169 2.94 8.14 -0.85
N TRP A 170 3.14 7.11 -0.04
CA TRP A 170 3.00 5.73 -0.54
C TRP A 170 1.56 5.28 -0.77
N TYR A 171 0.60 5.74 0.04
CA TYR A 171 -0.82 5.55 -0.27
C TYR A 171 -1.31 6.43 -1.43
N THR A 172 -0.70 7.59 -1.66
CA THR A 172 -0.97 8.42 -2.86
C THR A 172 -0.49 7.72 -4.13
N VAL A 173 0.72 7.16 -4.11
CA VAL A 173 1.27 6.35 -5.21
C VAL A 173 0.41 5.10 -5.43
N LEU A 174 -0.01 4.41 -4.37
CA LEU A 174 -0.90 3.25 -4.50
C LEU A 174 -2.24 3.64 -5.13
N LEU A 175 -2.88 4.70 -4.65
CA LEU A 175 -4.14 5.22 -5.21
C LEU A 175 -3.96 5.63 -6.68
N PHE A 176 -2.85 6.29 -7.02
CA PHE A 176 -2.51 6.61 -8.40
C PHE A 176 -2.44 5.37 -9.29
N LEU A 177 -1.80 4.30 -8.83
CA LEU A 177 -1.69 3.06 -9.59
C LEU A 177 -3.06 2.39 -9.80
N PHE A 178 -3.93 2.40 -8.79
CA PHE A 178 -5.30 1.89 -8.90
C PHE A 178 -6.15 2.67 -9.91
N GLU A 179 -6.10 4.00 -9.86
CA GLU A 179 -6.83 4.88 -10.78
C GLU A 179 -6.28 4.78 -12.20
N PHE A 180 -4.96 4.68 -12.33
CA PHE A 180 -4.31 4.45 -13.62
C PHE A 180 -4.70 3.10 -14.25
N ARG A 181 -4.77 2.02 -13.45
CA ARG A 181 -5.32 0.74 -13.89
C ARG A 181 -6.77 0.90 -14.36
N SER A 182 -7.61 1.53 -13.55
CA SER A 182 -9.04 1.71 -13.84
C SER A 182 -9.24 2.45 -15.16
N ALA A 183 -8.64 3.65 -15.30
CA ALA A 183 -8.73 4.46 -16.50
C ALA A 183 -8.17 3.77 -17.76
N ARG A 184 -7.06 3.02 -17.62
CA ARG A 184 -6.49 2.23 -18.73
C ARG A 184 -7.45 1.12 -19.16
N ASN A 185 -8.06 0.40 -18.22
CA ASN A 185 -8.99 -0.68 -18.54
C ASN A 185 -10.24 -0.11 -19.25
N SER A 186 -10.83 0.98 -18.76
CA SER A 186 -11.97 1.65 -19.44
C SER A 186 -11.62 2.18 -20.84
N LEU A 187 -10.36 2.59 -21.09
CA LEU A 187 -9.90 2.97 -22.42
C LEU A 187 -9.79 1.75 -23.36
N MET A 188 -9.27 0.63 -22.86
CA MET A 188 -9.16 -0.62 -23.64
C MET A 188 -10.55 -1.18 -23.97
N GLU A 189 -11.51 -1.11 -23.05
CA GLU A 189 -12.91 -1.49 -23.29
C GLU A 189 -13.54 -0.62 -24.41
N LYS A 190 -13.40 0.71 -24.32
CA LYS A 190 -13.89 1.63 -25.37
C LYS A 190 -13.23 1.42 -26.72
N THR A 191 -11.93 1.10 -26.75
CA THR A 191 -11.23 0.80 -28.00
C THR A 191 -11.76 -0.50 -28.61
N SER A 192 -12.00 -1.52 -27.78
CA SER A 192 -12.52 -2.83 -28.20
C SER A 192 -13.99 -2.80 -28.63
N SER A 193 -14.80 -1.92 -28.04
CA SER A 193 -16.20 -1.71 -28.46
C SER A 193 -16.32 -0.82 -29.69
N ASN A 194 -15.45 0.18 -29.86
CA ASN A 194 -15.43 1.02 -31.06
C ASN A 194 -14.92 0.27 -32.29
N SER A 195 -14.07 -0.77 -32.15
CA SER A 195 -13.79 -1.70 -33.25
C SER A 195 -14.99 -2.55 -33.72
N VAL A 196 -16.16 -2.39 -33.09
CA VAL A 196 -17.45 -2.98 -33.53
C VAL A 196 -18.43 -1.89 -34.04
N LYS A 197 -18.07 -0.60 -33.94
CA LYS A 197 -18.88 0.54 -34.42
C LYS A 197 -18.00 1.63 -35.02
N GLU A 198 -17.66 1.45 -36.29
CA GLU A 198 -17.16 2.55 -37.11
C GLU A 198 -18.27 3.58 -37.39
N GLU A 199 -17.89 4.79 -37.82
CA GLU A 199 -18.76 5.97 -38.04
C GLU A 199 -19.39 6.68 -36.82
N ARG A 200 -18.54 7.31 -36.00
CA ARG A 200 -18.53 8.79 -35.92
C ARG A 200 -17.33 9.32 -35.12
N GLY A 201 -16.70 10.39 -35.61
CA GLY A 201 -15.64 11.09 -34.88
C GLY A 201 -16.21 11.75 -33.63
N ILE A 202 -15.78 11.29 -32.45
CA ILE A 202 -16.18 11.85 -31.15
C ILE A 202 -15.25 13.02 -30.82
N SER A 203 -15.81 14.17 -30.47
CA SER A 203 -15.04 15.35 -30.04
C SER A 203 -14.31 15.10 -28.71
N GLU A 204 -13.09 15.62 -28.55
CA GLU A 204 -12.29 15.46 -27.32
C GLU A 204 -13.06 15.92 -26.05
N GLU A 205 -13.89 16.96 -26.17
CA GLU A 205 -14.70 17.50 -25.07
C GLU A 205 -15.81 16.54 -24.63
N GLU A 206 -16.38 15.78 -25.56
CA GLU A 206 -17.46 14.81 -25.31
C GLU A 206 -16.91 13.59 -24.56
N LEU A 207 -15.71 13.11 -24.95
CA LEU A 207 -15.04 12.02 -24.24
C LEU A 207 -14.69 12.40 -22.79
N VAL A 208 -14.23 13.63 -22.57
CA VAL A 208 -13.93 14.18 -21.23
C VAL A 208 -15.20 14.26 -20.39
N HIS A 209 -16.30 14.78 -20.93
CA HIS A 209 -17.56 14.89 -20.20
C HIS A 209 -18.15 13.51 -19.87
N VAL A 210 -18.07 12.53 -20.77
CA VAL A 210 -18.57 11.16 -20.54
C VAL A 210 -17.73 10.40 -19.51
N VAL A 211 -16.40 10.51 -19.52
CA VAL A 211 -15.55 9.85 -18.50
C VAL A 211 -15.77 10.45 -17.11
N VAL A 212 -15.86 11.77 -17.01
CA VAL A 212 -16.15 12.45 -15.74
C VAL A 212 -17.56 12.12 -15.26
N ALA A 213 -18.58 12.23 -16.13
CA ALA A 213 -19.97 11.94 -15.78
C ALA A 213 -20.20 10.49 -15.36
N ASN A 214 -19.65 9.49 -16.08
CA ASN A 214 -19.80 8.08 -15.68
C ASN A 214 -19.15 7.81 -14.33
N SER A 215 -17.93 8.32 -14.07
CA SER A 215 -17.29 8.16 -12.75
C SER A 215 -18.07 8.82 -11.61
N LEU A 216 -18.83 9.88 -11.89
CA LEU A 216 -19.69 10.55 -10.91
C LEU A 216 -21.04 9.85 -10.74
N ALA A 217 -21.63 9.32 -11.82
CA ALA A 217 -22.86 8.54 -11.79
C ALA A 217 -22.68 7.18 -11.09
N GLU A 218 -21.56 6.51 -11.30
CA GLU A 218 -21.17 5.31 -10.53
C GLU A 218 -21.08 5.61 -9.03
N ASN A 219 -20.57 6.80 -8.65
CA ASN A 219 -20.52 7.24 -7.26
C ASN A 219 -21.92 7.49 -6.64
N GLU A 220 -22.95 7.82 -7.42
CA GLU A 220 -24.34 7.95 -6.92
C GLU A 220 -25.08 6.60 -6.93
N ILE A 221 -24.86 5.78 -7.96
CA ILE A 221 -25.46 4.43 -8.06
C ILE A 221 -24.88 3.49 -6.99
N GLN A 222 -23.56 3.47 -6.76
CA GLN A 222 -22.96 2.66 -5.69
C GLN A 222 -23.37 3.12 -4.28
N ARG A 223 -23.67 4.42 -4.10
CA ARG A 223 -24.19 4.95 -2.82
C ARG A 223 -25.58 4.40 -2.51
N SER A 224 -26.38 4.15 -3.54
CA SER A 224 -27.73 3.56 -3.45
C SER A 224 -27.71 2.03 -3.40
N GLN A 225 -26.83 1.37 -4.16
CA GLN A 225 -26.71 -0.10 -4.20
C GLN A 225 -26.11 -0.73 -2.93
N SER A 226 -25.50 0.06 -2.03
CA SER A 226 -25.14 -0.43 -0.69
C SER A 226 -26.34 -0.61 0.26
N MET A 227 -27.56 -0.30 -0.18
CA MET A 227 -28.74 -0.22 0.69
C MET A 227 -29.82 -1.27 0.43
N THR A 228 -29.73 -2.07 -0.65
CA THR A 228 -30.68 -3.18 -0.87
C THR A 228 -30.09 -4.27 -1.79
N LYS A 229 -29.86 -5.47 -1.23
CA LYS A 229 -29.77 -6.73 -1.99
C LYS A 229 -30.64 -7.79 -1.32
N VAL A 230 -31.91 -7.78 -1.70
CA VAL A 230 -32.77 -8.97 -1.65
C VAL A 230 -32.60 -9.67 -2.99
N ALA A 231 -32.38 -10.98 -3.00
CA ALA A 231 -32.30 -11.78 -4.21
C ALA A 231 -33.71 -12.15 -4.70
N PRO A 232 -33.89 -12.35 -6.01
CA PRO A 232 -34.82 -13.35 -6.53
C PRO A 232 -34.06 -14.52 -7.18
N GLU A 233 -34.72 -15.66 -7.20
CA GLU A 233 -34.26 -16.92 -7.79
C GLU A 233 -34.59 -17.01 -9.29
N LEU A 234 -33.86 -17.90 -9.97
CA LEU A 234 -34.26 -18.76 -11.10
C LEU A 234 -35.29 -18.24 -12.13
N GLU A 235 -34.88 -18.24 -13.41
CA GLU A 235 -35.51 -19.09 -14.43
C GLU A 235 -34.52 -19.30 -15.60
N GLU A 236 -34.51 -20.50 -16.17
CA GLU A 236 -33.71 -20.91 -17.34
C GLU A 236 -34.65 -21.05 -18.54
N GLU A 237 -34.33 -20.49 -19.70
CA GLU A 237 -34.97 -20.85 -20.97
C GLU A 237 -33.90 -21.03 -22.06
N GLU A 238 -34.03 -22.13 -22.80
CA GLU A 238 -33.25 -22.51 -23.97
C GLU A 238 -33.95 -21.96 -25.23
N GLU A 239 -33.21 -21.53 -26.26
CA GLU A 239 -33.75 -21.45 -27.63
C GLU A 239 -32.73 -21.96 -28.67
N GLU A 240 -33.28 -22.57 -29.74
CA GLU A 240 -32.59 -23.49 -30.66
C GLU A 240 -31.96 -22.81 -31.89
N ASP A 241 -31.13 -23.59 -32.60
CA ASP A 241 -30.61 -23.28 -33.93
C ASP A 241 -31.71 -23.02 -34.98
N ASN A 242 -31.40 -22.20 -35.99
CA ASN A 242 -31.86 -22.44 -37.36
C ASN A 242 -30.89 -21.87 -38.42
N GLU A 243 -30.49 -22.73 -39.36
CA GLU A 243 -29.79 -22.34 -40.59
C GLU A 243 -30.76 -21.73 -41.62
N GLU A 244 -30.31 -20.72 -42.38
CA GLU A 244 -30.83 -20.49 -43.75
C GLU A 244 -29.73 -19.99 -44.69
N LYS A 245 -29.83 -20.30 -46.00
CA LYS A 245 -28.69 -20.33 -46.96
C LYS A 245 -28.82 -19.41 -48.18
N LEU A 246 -27.73 -18.64 -48.45
CA LEU A 246 -27.20 -18.18 -49.77
C LEU A 246 -28.13 -17.35 -50.71
N PRO A 247 -27.62 -16.73 -51.82
CA PRO A 247 -26.24 -16.46 -52.29
C PRO A 247 -25.94 -14.93 -52.40
N GLY A 248 -24.82 -14.40 -52.92
CA GLY A 248 -23.57 -14.98 -53.46
C GLY A 248 -23.22 -14.53 -54.91
N ILE A 249 -22.27 -13.60 -55.10
CA ILE A 249 -21.64 -13.20 -56.39
C ILE A 249 -20.13 -12.94 -56.19
N GLU A 250 -19.31 -13.31 -57.17
CA GLU A 250 -17.84 -13.28 -57.16
C GLU A 250 -17.26 -12.34 -58.26
N GLU A 251 -16.00 -11.91 -58.08
CA GLU A 251 -15.06 -11.28 -59.04
C GLU A 251 -15.45 -10.02 -59.87
N LEU A 252 -14.59 -8.97 -59.84
CA LEU A 252 -13.72 -8.69 -61.00
C LEU A 252 -12.52 -7.73 -60.76
N SER A 253 -11.38 -8.12 -61.32
CA SER A 253 -10.30 -7.28 -61.91
C SER A 253 -9.28 -6.54 -61.01
N LYS A 254 -8.00 -6.88 -61.26
CA LYS A 254 -6.79 -6.11 -60.94
C LYS A 254 -6.35 -5.31 -62.18
N GLN A 255 -5.86 -4.07 -62.01
CA GLN A 255 -4.85 -3.35 -62.82
C GLN A 255 -4.83 -1.87 -62.36
N GLN A 256 -3.74 -1.09 -62.32
CA GLN A 256 -2.29 -1.33 -62.46
C GLN A 256 -1.55 -0.16 -61.73
N GLY A 257 -0.30 -0.34 -61.26
CA GLY A 257 0.28 0.49 -60.18
C GLY A 257 1.04 1.79 -60.55
N VAL A 258 1.39 2.58 -59.52
CA VAL A 258 2.36 3.71 -59.53
C VAL A 258 3.12 3.81 -58.19
N CYS A 259 4.46 3.89 -58.27
CA CYS A 259 5.46 4.36 -57.28
C CYS A 259 5.38 4.00 -55.78
N GLU A 260 6.23 3.06 -55.33
CA GLU A 260 6.41 2.67 -53.92
C GLU A 260 7.14 3.71 -53.03
N SER A 261 7.92 4.62 -53.61
CA SER A 261 8.80 5.53 -52.83
C SER A 261 8.07 6.64 -52.06
N SER A 262 6.83 6.97 -52.43
CA SER A 262 6.00 7.99 -51.77
C SER A 262 5.17 7.42 -50.62
N VAL A 263 4.82 6.12 -50.66
CA VAL A 263 4.05 5.45 -49.60
C VAL A 263 4.90 5.33 -48.33
N GLN A 264 6.18 4.99 -48.47
CA GLN A 264 7.08 4.73 -47.33
C GLN A 264 7.45 5.99 -46.52
N VAL A 265 7.23 7.19 -47.06
CA VAL A 265 7.36 8.46 -46.31
C VAL A 265 6.05 8.77 -45.59
N PHE A 266 4.91 8.65 -46.27
CA PHE A 266 3.58 8.90 -45.69
C PHE A 266 3.28 7.96 -44.52
N SER A 267 3.53 6.65 -44.66
CA SER A 267 3.37 5.69 -43.55
C SER A 267 4.24 6.03 -42.34
N ARG A 268 5.42 6.62 -42.54
CA ARG A 268 6.34 6.98 -41.45
C ARG A 268 5.95 8.29 -40.78
N GLU A 269 5.38 9.24 -41.54
CA GLU A 269 4.80 10.47 -40.99
C GLU A 269 3.51 10.17 -40.24
N ASP A 270 2.67 9.25 -40.72
CA ASP A 270 1.47 8.77 -40.01
C ASP A 270 1.81 7.90 -38.79
N GLU A 271 2.83 7.03 -38.84
CA GLU A 271 3.33 6.31 -37.65
C GLU A 271 3.85 7.29 -36.59
N ILE A 272 4.66 8.29 -36.98
CA ILE A 272 5.15 9.32 -36.05
C ILE A 272 3.99 10.18 -35.54
N ARG A 273 2.99 10.50 -36.37
CA ARG A 273 1.81 11.26 -35.97
C ARG A 273 0.93 10.47 -35.01
N GLU A 274 0.66 9.19 -35.29
CA GLU A 274 -0.02 8.29 -34.37
C GLU A 274 0.76 8.13 -33.07
N GLU A 275 2.09 7.96 -33.10
CA GLU A 275 2.90 7.90 -31.87
C GLU A 275 2.83 9.21 -31.08
N HIS A 276 2.90 10.35 -31.75
CA HIS A 276 2.84 11.67 -31.11
C HIS A 276 1.44 11.98 -30.57
N GLU A 277 0.38 11.55 -31.26
CA GLU A 277 -1.02 11.68 -30.88
C GLU A 277 -1.37 10.71 -29.74
N LYS A 278 -0.95 9.43 -29.81
CA LYS A 278 -1.02 8.46 -28.69
C LYS A 278 -0.22 8.94 -27.48
N ALA A 279 0.95 9.56 -27.66
CA ALA A 279 1.74 10.14 -26.57
C ALA A 279 1.10 11.40 -25.99
N GLN A 280 0.46 12.24 -26.81
CA GLN A 280 -0.23 13.45 -26.37
C GLN A 280 -1.53 13.12 -25.63
N ILE A 281 -2.34 12.18 -26.14
CA ILE A 281 -3.50 11.59 -25.47
C ILE A 281 -3.07 10.88 -24.18
N GLY A 282 -1.95 10.15 -24.20
CA GLY A 282 -1.34 9.53 -23.03
C GLY A 282 -0.93 10.56 -21.96
N ARG A 283 -0.37 11.69 -22.36
CA ARG A 283 0.02 12.77 -21.44
C ARG A 283 -1.19 13.50 -20.86
N LEU A 284 -2.23 13.74 -21.66
CA LEU A 284 -3.47 14.37 -21.23
C LEU A 284 -4.23 13.47 -20.23
N SER A 285 -4.36 12.17 -20.55
CA SER A 285 -5.00 11.18 -19.67
C SER A 285 -4.25 10.99 -18.35
N VAL A 286 -2.91 10.94 -18.35
CA VAL A 286 -2.12 10.92 -17.10
C VAL A 286 -2.35 12.17 -16.24
N LEU A 287 -2.49 13.35 -16.84
CA LEU A 287 -2.79 14.58 -16.09
C LEU A 287 -4.22 14.57 -15.49
N LEU A 288 -5.19 14.01 -16.22
CA LEU A 288 -6.56 13.82 -15.73
C LEU A 288 -6.60 12.80 -14.57
N ILE A 289 -5.91 11.67 -14.71
CA ILE A 289 -5.75 10.66 -13.64
C ILE A 289 -5.09 11.30 -12.42
N LEU A 290 -4.00 12.06 -12.60
CA LEU A 290 -3.35 12.77 -11.50
C LEU A 290 -4.29 13.77 -10.80
N ARG A 291 -5.11 14.52 -11.55
CA ARG A 291 -6.11 15.45 -10.98
C ARG A 291 -7.18 14.70 -10.18
N LEU A 292 -7.65 13.56 -10.68
CA LEU A 292 -8.65 12.72 -10.02
C LEU A 292 -8.08 12.05 -8.75
N VAL A 293 -6.84 11.56 -8.80
CA VAL A 293 -6.08 11.05 -7.65
C VAL A 293 -5.89 12.14 -6.59
N CYS A 294 -5.47 13.35 -6.99
CA CYS A 294 -5.37 14.48 -6.06
C CYS A 294 -6.73 14.80 -5.41
N TYR A 295 -7.82 14.76 -6.16
CA TYR A 295 -9.17 14.97 -5.62
C TYR A 295 -9.59 13.87 -4.62
N LYS A 296 -9.40 12.59 -4.94
CA LYS A 296 -9.68 11.49 -3.99
C LYS A 296 -8.74 11.50 -2.78
N LEU A 297 -7.47 11.86 -2.95
CA LEU A 297 -6.50 12.02 -1.86
C LEU A 297 -6.90 13.15 -0.89
N ILE A 298 -7.30 14.31 -1.42
CA ILE A 298 -7.79 15.43 -0.61
C ILE A 298 -9.06 15.03 0.15
N ARG A 299 -9.87 14.07 -0.35
CA ARG A 299 -11.01 13.51 0.37
C ARG A 299 -10.65 12.41 1.39
N ASN A 300 -9.39 11.98 1.47
CA ASN A 300 -8.94 10.94 2.39
C ASN A 300 -8.64 11.53 3.79
N LEU A 301 -9.38 11.08 4.82
CA LEU A 301 -9.21 11.63 6.17
C LEU A 301 -7.85 11.32 6.82
N ASN A 302 -7.20 10.22 6.45
CA ASN A 302 -5.86 9.91 6.96
C ASN A 302 -4.78 10.82 6.35
N PHE A 303 -5.00 11.34 5.14
CA PHE A 303 -4.16 12.39 4.55
C PHE A 303 -4.30 13.69 5.36
N TYR A 304 -5.52 14.16 5.64
CA TYR A 304 -5.75 15.31 6.52
C TYR A 304 -5.11 15.14 7.90
N ALA A 305 -5.29 14.00 8.55
CA ALA A 305 -4.68 13.71 9.84
C ALA A 305 -3.15 13.81 9.80
N SER A 306 -2.52 13.36 8.72
CA SER A 306 -1.08 13.44 8.53
C SER A 306 -0.61 14.88 8.33
N VAL A 307 -1.26 15.63 7.42
CA VAL A 307 -0.93 17.03 7.13
C VAL A 307 -1.15 17.93 8.36
N LEU A 308 -2.28 17.79 9.04
CA LEU A 308 -2.57 18.55 10.27
C LEU A 308 -1.61 18.13 11.39
N GLY A 309 -1.28 16.84 11.51
CA GLY A 309 -0.36 16.33 12.51
C GLY A 309 1.04 16.92 12.37
N ILE A 310 1.58 16.92 11.14
CA ILE A 310 2.88 17.54 10.82
C ILE A 310 2.83 19.05 11.00
N SER A 311 1.75 19.70 10.57
CA SER A 311 1.60 21.16 10.75
C SER A 311 1.63 21.53 12.23
N TRP A 312 0.93 20.77 13.08
CA TRP A 312 0.99 20.93 14.53
C TRP A 312 2.39 20.65 15.08
N ALA A 313 3.03 19.55 14.66
CA ALA A 313 4.37 19.16 15.10
C ALA A 313 5.43 20.23 14.76
N LEU A 314 5.34 20.84 13.56
CA LEU A 314 6.18 21.97 13.13
C LEU A 314 5.96 23.20 14.02
N ILE A 315 4.70 23.59 14.27
CA ILE A 315 4.37 24.75 15.12
C ILE A 315 4.86 24.51 16.55
N SER A 316 4.53 23.35 17.12
CA SER A 316 4.91 22.95 18.47
C SER A 316 6.43 22.93 18.64
N SER A 317 7.17 22.36 17.69
CA SER A 317 8.64 22.30 17.74
C SER A 317 9.31 23.65 17.47
N ARG A 318 8.74 24.51 16.61
CA ARG A 318 9.33 25.81 16.24
C ARG A 318 9.12 26.89 17.30
N TRP A 319 8.01 26.86 18.02
CA TRP A 319 7.66 27.84 19.07
C TRP A 319 7.66 27.25 20.49
N ASN A 320 8.00 25.98 20.68
CA ASN A 320 7.91 25.25 21.96
C ASN A 320 6.52 25.32 22.63
N VAL A 321 5.46 25.40 21.81
CA VAL A 321 4.06 25.49 22.28
C VAL A 321 3.54 24.10 22.57
N LYS A 322 3.23 23.83 23.84
CA LYS A 322 2.52 22.61 24.25
C LYS A 322 1.07 22.66 23.79
N LYS A 323 0.51 21.49 23.49
CA LYS A 323 -0.90 21.33 23.14
C LYS A 323 -1.79 21.78 24.32
N PRO A 324 -2.86 22.58 24.09
CA PRO A 324 -3.80 22.90 25.15
C PRO A 324 -4.42 21.63 25.73
N LEU A 325 -4.49 21.54 27.07
CA LEU A 325 -4.93 20.34 27.79
C LEU A 325 -6.29 19.79 27.32
N MET A 326 -7.22 20.68 26.95
CA MET A 326 -8.52 20.29 26.40
C MET A 326 -8.35 19.51 25.08
N MET A 327 -7.52 20.00 24.16
CA MET A 327 -7.24 19.33 22.89
C MET A 327 -6.46 18.03 23.11
N GLU A 328 -5.47 18.03 24.00
CA GLU A 328 -4.67 16.84 24.32
C GLU A 328 -5.51 15.71 24.92
N ASN A 329 -6.36 16.01 25.91
CA ASN A 329 -7.22 15.02 26.55
C ASN A 329 -8.28 14.48 25.59
N SER A 330 -8.95 15.35 24.82
CA SER A 330 -9.95 14.93 23.82
C SER A 330 -9.36 13.99 22.77
N ILE A 331 -8.18 14.31 22.23
CA ILE A 331 -7.49 13.46 21.26
C ILE A 331 -7.04 12.16 21.92
N THR A 332 -6.48 12.20 23.13
CA THR A 332 -5.95 11.02 23.81
C THR A 332 -7.03 10.00 24.13
N ILE A 333 -8.21 10.44 24.59
CA ILE A 333 -9.36 9.54 24.85
C ILE A 333 -9.74 8.79 23.57
N LEU A 334 -9.96 9.51 22.47
CA LEU A 334 -10.46 8.92 21.22
C LEU A 334 -9.37 8.15 20.46
N SER A 335 -8.11 8.57 20.54
CA SER A 335 -6.96 7.86 20.00
C SER A 335 -6.67 6.55 20.75
N ASN A 336 -6.72 6.53 22.08
CA ASN A 336 -6.47 5.31 22.86
C ASN A 336 -7.57 4.27 22.61
N ALA A 337 -8.84 4.70 22.53
CA ALA A 337 -9.92 3.85 22.07
C ALA A 337 -9.68 3.38 20.62
N GLY A 338 -9.19 4.26 19.75
CA GLY A 338 -8.97 3.98 18.34
C GLY A 338 -7.93 2.89 18.05
N LEU A 339 -6.90 2.76 18.88
CA LEU A 339 -5.90 1.69 18.76
C LEU A 339 -6.53 0.31 19.00
N GLY A 340 -7.31 0.16 20.07
CA GLY A 340 -8.06 -1.07 20.34
C GLY A 340 -9.12 -1.36 19.27
N MET A 341 -9.88 -0.33 18.87
CA MET A 341 -10.90 -0.45 17.83
C MET A 341 -10.32 -0.81 16.45
N ALA A 342 -9.10 -0.39 16.12
CA ALA A 342 -8.42 -0.80 14.88
C ALA A 342 -8.11 -2.30 14.86
N MET A 343 -7.66 -2.87 15.99
CA MET A 343 -7.44 -4.32 16.13
C MET A 343 -8.76 -5.10 16.17
N PHE A 344 -9.79 -4.55 16.83
CA PHE A 344 -11.14 -5.13 16.83
C PHE A 344 -11.73 -5.17 15.42
N SER A 345 -11.66 -4.07 14.68
CA SER A 345 -12.07 -3.96 13.27
C SER A 345 -11.34 -4.96 12.37
N LEU A 346 -10.04 -5.18 12.60
CA LEU A 346 -9.27 -6.19 11.89
C LEU A 346 -9.78 -7.62 12.18
N GLY A 347 -10.19 -7.90 13.41
CA GLY A 347 -10.80 -9.17 13.80
C GLY A 347 -12.22 -9.39 13.25
N LEU A 348 -13.04 -8.33 13.18
CA LEU A 348 -14.31 -8.36 12.44
C LEU A 348 -14.07 -8.66 10.97
N PHE A 349 -13.11 -7.96 10.35
CA PHE A 349 -12.72 -8.20 8.97
C PHE A 349 -12.29 -9.66 8.72
N MET A 350 -11.45 -10.22 9.59
CA MET A 350 -11.07 -11.65 9.55
C MET A 350 -12.28 -12.58 9.61
N ALA A 351 -13.29 -12.26 10.43
CA ALA A 351 -14.47 -13.10 10.60
C ALA A 351 -15.47 -13.02 9.44
N MET A 352 -15.53 -11.86 8.77
CA MET A 352 -16.38 -11.63 7.60
C MET A 352 -15.84 -12.28 6.31
N GLN A 353 -14.57 -12.70 6.27
CA GLN A 353 -14.06 -13.43 5.11
C GLN A 353 -14.61 -14.87 5.07
N PRO A 354 -14.86 -15.42 3.85
CA PRO A 354 -15.36 -16.78 3.70
C PRO A 354 -14.34 -17.82 4.16
N SER A 355 -13.05 -17.55 3.99
CA SER A 355 -11.95 -18.40 4.43
C SER A 355 -10.74 -17.57 4.88
N ILE A 356 -9.83 -18.20 5.64
CA ILE A 356 -8.54 -17.60 6.06
C ILE A 356 -7.55 -17.52 4.87
N ILE A 357 -7.73 -18.39 3.88
CA ILE A 357 -6.93 -18.47 2.65
C ILE A 357 -7.91 -18.50 1.48
N ALA A 358 -8.21 -17.34 0.92
CA ALA A 358 -9.15 -17.19 -0.19
C ALA A 358 -8.48 -17.52 -1.53
N CYS A 359 -7.37 -16.84 -1.84
CA CYS A 359 -6.61 -16.99 -3.09
C CYS A 359 -5.91 -18.36 -3.33
N GLY A 360 -6.19 -19.37 -2.51
CA GLY A 360 -5.59 -20.70 -2.61
C GLY A 360 -4.14 -20.81 -2.09
N LYS A 361 -3.72 -22.04 -1.79
CA LYS A 361 -2.47 -22.34 -1.05
C LYS A 361 -1.19 -21.85 -1.75
N LYS A 362 -1.12 -21.94 -3.08
CA LYS A 362 0.08 -21.53 -3.85
C LYS A 362 0.28 -20.01 -3.83
N LEU A 363 -0.75 -19.23 -4.16
CA LEU A 363 -0.68 -17.77 -4.16
C LEU A 363 -0.46 -17.21 -2.75
N ALA A 364 -1.11 -17.81 -1.74
CA ALA A 364 -0.85 -17.47 -0.34
C ALA A 364 0.62 -17.70 0.06
N ALA A 365 1.23 -18.83 -0.33
CA ALA A 365 2.65 -19.08 -0.07
C ALA A 365 3.57 -18.05 -0.74
N TYR A 366 3.32 -17.70 -2.00
CA TYR A 366 4.07 -16.64 -2.69
C TYR A 366 3.89 -15.28 -2.00
N GLY A 367 2.67 -14.91 -1.63
CA GLY A 367 2.39 -13.67 -0.90
C GLY A 367 3.14 -13.60 0.45
N MET A 368 3.22 -14.71 1.18
CA MET A 368 3.98 -14.78 2.44
C MET A 368 5.49 -14.69 2.23
N ILE A 369 6.04 -15.36 1.22
CA ILE A 369 7.46 -15.24 0.86
C ILE A 369 7.79 -13.79 0.48
N ILE A 370 6.91 -13.12 -0.28
CA ILE A 370 7.11 -11.73 -0.69
C ILE A 370 7.01 -10.78 0.52
N ARG A 371 6.01 -10.97 1.40
CA ARG A 371 5.80 -10.18 2.62
C ARG A 371 6.95 -10.30 3.62
N PHE A 372 7.38 -11.53 3.92
CA PHE A 372 8.27 -11.83 5.05
C PHE A 372 9.71 -12.19 4.68
N ILE A 373 10.04 -12.35 3.40
CA ILE A 373 11.41 -12.63 2.93
C ILE A 373 11.84 -11.58 1.91
N ALA A 374 11.13 -11.41 0.80
CA ALA A 374 11.56 -10.49 -0.27
C ALA A 374 11.52 -9.01 0.15
N GLY A 375 10.44 -8.57 0.81
CA GLY A 375 10.32 -7.21 1.36
C GLY A 375 11.45 -6.86 2.35
N PRO A 376 11.65 -7.65 3.42
CA PRO A 376 12.77 -7.47 4.35
C PRO A 376 14.16 -7.53 3.68
N ALA A 377 14.36 -8.38 2.67
CA ALA A 377 15.62 -8.45 1.93
C ALA A 377 15.89 -7.20 1.09
N LEU A 378 14.87 -6.64 0.41
CA LEU A 378 14.99 -5.40 -0.35
C LEU A 378 15.16 -4.17 0.57
N MET A 379 14.54 -4.18 1.76
CA MET A 379 14.80 -3.18 2.79
C MET A 379 16.24 -3.29 3.31
N ALA A 380 16.74 -4.49 3.63
CA ALA A 380 18.12 -4.71 4.04
C ALA A 380 19.12 -4.19 2.99
N LEU A 381 18.89 -4.50 1.70
CA LEU A 381 19.69 -3.99 0.60
C LEU A 381 19.69 -2.46 0.55
N SER A 382 18.51 -1.83 0.62
CA SER A 382 18.35 -0.36 0.56
C SER A 382 19.01 0.35 1.74
N SER A 383 18.86 -0.19 2.95
CA SER A 383 19.52 0.31 4.16
C SER A 383 21.04 0.19 4.07
N VAL A 384 21.57 -0.91 3.52
CA VAL A 384 23.02 -1.10 3.33
C VAL A 384 23.58 -0.17 2.24
N LEU A 385 22.86 0.03 1.13
CA LEU A 385 23.24 0.95 0.06
C LEU A 385 23.35 2.40 0.55
N LEU A 386 22.48 2.83 1.47
CA LEU A 386 22.54 4.13 2.13
C LEU A 386 23.44 4.15 3.38
N GLY A 387 24.16 3.07 3.67
CA GLY A 387 25.15 3.03 4.76
C GLY A 387 24.57 2.99 6.17
N ILE A 388 23.28 2.65 6.34
CA ILE A 388 22.66 2.44 7.67
C ILE A 388 23.35 1.26 8.37
N ARG A 389 23.68 1.43 9.65
CA ARG A 389 24.34 0.42 10.49
C ARG A 389 23.70 0.36 11.88
N GLY A 390 24.07 -0.64 12.67
CA GLY A 390 23.62 -0.78 14.05
C GLY A 390 22.10 -0.99 14.18
N THR A 391 21.51 -0.50 15.27
CA THR A 391 20.10 -0.71 15.61
C THR A 391 19.14 -0.24 14.52
N THR A 392 19.41 0.90 13.88
CA THR A 392 18.57 1.45 12.80
C THR A 392 18.45 0.51 11.60
N LEU A 393 19.51 -0.23 11.26
CA LEU A 393 19.46 -1.27 10.21
C LEU A 393 18.57 -2.44 10.63
N LYS A 394 18.65 -2.86 11.89
CA LYS A 394 17.82 -3.96 12.43
C LYS A 394 16.35 -3.57 12.45
N VAL A 395 16.05 -2.37 12.93
CA VAL A 395 14.70 -1.78 12.97
C VAL A 395 14.14 -1.63 11.55
N SER A 396 14.94 -1.23 10.57
CA SER A 396 14.55 -1.19 9.14
C SER A 396 14.04 -2.56 8.67
N ILE A 397 14.83 -3.61 8.90
CA ILE A 397 14.51 -4.98 8.43
C ILE A 397 13.29 -5.55 9.18
N VAL A 398 13.20 -5.35 10.50
CA VAL A 398 12.07 -5.84 11.30
C VAL A 398 10.77 -5.08 10.98
N GLN A 399 10.82 -3.76 10.76
CA GLN A 399 9.67 -2.99 10.31
C GLN A 399 9.17 -3.46 8.94
N ALA A 400 10.08 -3.79 8.01
CA ALA A 400 9.72 -4.40 6.74
C ALA A 400 9.14 -5.82 6.88
N ALA A 401 9.28 -6.49 8.02
CA ALA A 401 8.73 -7.83 8.32
C ALA A 401 7.43 -7.81 9.15
N LEU A 402 6.84 -6.65 9.42
CA LEU A 402 5.53 -6.51 10.09
C LEU A 402 4.38 -7.14 9.27
N PRO A 403 3.18 -7.42 9.84
CA PRO A 403 2.05 -7.90 9.03
C PRO A 403 1.54 -6.85 8.05
N GLN A 404 0.74 -7.27 7.07
CA GLN A 404 0.15 -6.41 6.06
C GLN A 404 -0.83 -5.39 6.67
N GLY A 405 -0.83 -4.15 6.18
CA GLY A 405 -1.84 -3.14 6.55
C GLY A 405 -3.22 -3.42 5.94
N ILE A 406 -4.30 -2.97 6.58
CA ILE A 406 -5.67 -3.15 6.08
C ILE A 406 -6.01 -2.22 4.89
N VAL A 407 -5.41 -1.03 4.82
CA VAL A 407 -5.74 -0.01 3.79
C VAL A 407 -5.54 -0.50 2.34
N PRO A 408 -4.44 -1.18 1.98
CA PRO A 408 -4.28 -1.75 0.63
C PRO A 408 -5.35 -2.78 0.27
N PHE A 409 -5.85 -3.56 1.24
CA PHE A 409 -6.99 -4.45 1.00
C PHE A 409 -8.28 -3.66 0.72
N VAL A 410 -8.54 -2.57 1.45
CA VAL A 410 -9.73 -1.73 1.23
C VAL A 410 -9.74 -1.19 -0.20
N PHE A 411 -8.62 -0.63 -0.68
CA PHE A 411 -8.51 -0.19 -2.07
C PHE A 411 -8.62 -1.37 -3.05
N ALA A 412 -7.96 -2.51 -2.79
CA ALA A 412 -8.08 -3.68 -3.66
C ALA A 412 -9.51 -4.24 -3.77
N LYS A 413 -10.36 -4.02 -2.77
CA LYS A 413 -11.80 -4.33 -2.84
C LYS A 413 -12.62 -3.22 -3.52
N GLU A 414 -12.23 -1.96 -3.38
CA GLU A 414 -12.87 -0.80 -4.03
C GLU A 414 -12.63 -0.80 -5.55
N TYR A 415 -11.43 -1.18 -6.00
CA TYR A 415 -11.01 -1.22 -7.41
C TYR A 415 -11.03 -2.63 -8.03
N ASP A 416 -11.63 -3.60 -7.34
CA ASP A 416 -11.64 -5.04 -7.70
C ASP A 416 -10.33 -5.55 -8.33
N LEU A 417 -9.31 -5.68 -7.48
CA LEU A 417 -7.97 -6.13 -7.86
C LEU A 417 -7.42 -7.13 -6.84
N HIS A 418 -7.57 -8.42 -7.14
CA HIS A 418 -7.08 -9.52 -6.29
C HIS A 418 -7.41 -9.35 -4.79
N PRO A 419 -8.64 -8.94 -4.39
CA PRO A 419 -8.97 -8.66 -3.00
C PRO A 419 -8.75 -9.88 -2.10
N GLU A 420 -8.93 -11.09 -2.63
CA GLU A 420 -8.64 -12.36 -1.95
C GLU A 420 -7.17 -12.57 -1.56
N MET A 421 -6.23 -12.09 -2.38
CA MET A 421 -4.81 -12.23 -2.06
C MET A 421 -4.41 -11.24 -0.96
N LEU A 422 -4.91 -10.01 -1.01
CA LEU A 422 -4.67 -9.01 0.03
C LEU A 422 -5.42 -9.32 1.33
N SER A 423 -6.63 -9.89 1.28
CA SER A 423 -7.31 -10.39 2.49
C SER A 423 -6.50 -11.53 3.13
N THR A 424 -6.09 -12.52 2.34
CA THR A 424 -5.22 -13.62 2.82
C THR A 424 -3.91 -13.07 3.41
N ALA A 425 -3.28 -12.08 2.77
CA ALA A 425 -2.05 -11.45 3.25
C ALA A 425 -2.24 -10.71 4.57
N VAL A 426 -3.39 -10.08 4.80
CA VAL A 426 -3.76 -9.48 6.09
C VAL A 426 -4.02 -10.57 7.14
N ILE A 427 -4.95 -11.49 6.89
CA ILE A 427 -5.41 -12.48 7.89
C ILE A 427 -4.27 -13.42 8.30
N PHE A 428 -3.67 -14.11 7.32
CA PHE A 428 -2.62 -15.09 7.59
C PHE A 428 -1.30 -14.42 7.96
N GLY A 429 -1.00 -13.25 7.36
CA GLY A 429 0.16 -12.45 7.73
C GLY A 429 0.11 -11.98 9.18
N MET A 430 -1.05 -11.58 9.72
CA MET A 430 -1.19 -11.27 11.14
C MET A 430 -0.76 -12.45 12.02
N ILE A 431 -1.31 -13.65 11.80
CA ILE A 431 -0.98 -14.86 12.57
C ILE A 431 0.52 -15.20 12.53
N VAL A 432 1.14 -15.09 11.35
CA VAL A 432 2.56 -15.47 11.13
C VAL A 432 3.55 -14.37 11.57
N SER A 433 3.11 -13.10 11.64
CA SER A 433 4.01 -11.96 11.82
C SER A 433 4.76 -11.94 13.15
N LEU A 434 4.12 -12.28 14.27
CA LEU A 434 4.75 -12.26 15.59
C LEU A 434 5.93 -13.24 15.70
N PRO A 435 5.79 -14.55 15.40
CA PRO A 435 6.93 -15.48 15.45
C PRO A 435 8.00 -15.13 14.41
N VAL A 436 7.64 -14.64 13.22
CA VAL A 436 8.61 -14.17 12.20
C VAL A 436 9.40 -12.96 12.71
N THR A 437 8.73 -11.98 13.32
CA THR A 437 9.36 -10.77 13.88
C THR A 437 10.35 -11.11 15.01
N ILE A 438 9.96 -12.03 15.91
CA ILE A 438 10.85 -12.53 16.97
C ILE A 438 12.05 -13.27 16.37
N LEU A 439 11.84 -14.09 15.33
CA LEU A 439 12.93 -14.79 14.64
C LEU A 439 13.92 -13.81 13.97
N TYR A 440 13.42 -12.77 13.29
CA TYR A 440 14.27 -11.71 12.72
C TYR A 440 15.08 -10.98 13.79
N TYR A 441 14.47 -10.62 14.93
CA TYR A 441 15.19 -9.99 16.04
C TYR A 441 16.31 -10.89 16.58
N MET A 442 16.03 -12.18 16.77
CA MET A 442 17.04 -13.14 17.22
C MET A 442 18.16 -13.34 16.19
N ALA A 443 17.84 -13.36 14.89
CA ALA A 443 18.81 -13.53 13.81
C ALA A 443 19.72 -12.31 13.62
N LEU A 444 19.16 -11.10 13.74
CA LEU A 444 19.89 -9.82 13.65
C LEU A 444 20.63 -9.47 14.96
N GLY A 445 20.30 -10.17 16.06
CA GLY A 445 20.78 -9.93 17.42
C GLY A 445 20.25 -8.62 18.03
N SER A 446 20.24 -8.50 19.36
CA SER A 446 19.95 -7.22 20.04
C SER A 446 21.01 -6.17 19.73
#